data_AF-A0A382GYW2-F1
#
_entry.id   AF-A0A382GYW2-F1
#
_cell.length_a   1.000
_cell.length_b   1.000
_cell.length_c   1.000
_cell.angle_alpha   90.00
_cell.angle_beta   90.00
_cell.angle_gamma   90.00
#
_symmetry.space_group_name_H-M   'P 1'
#
loop_
_entity.id
_entity.type
_entity.pdbx_description
1 polymer ?
#
loop_
_entity_poly.entity_id
_entity_poly.type
_entity_poly.pdbx_seq_one_letter_code
_entity_poly.pdbx_strand_id
1 'polypeptide(L)'
;MKSSKSFIGLIVVSTIFFIYASGVYKNLQSDSALEVVDFSIDGAKTDPASIKSNPDRSPYYGDLHVHTKYSFDAYVFGTTNSPHDAYRYATGEGITHPLGYEMKLKEPLDFYAVTDHGFYLGMVENYADTSSKQSKQPWSKPFHNINRPENLIVESVGQRSDIFSSVLRQTILQPYPYWHPKTIKAWFTKNIQLALKSFDYEVHKSAWSDVARAAEEFNNPGKFTTFIGYEFTSSTLVEGGNLHRNVIFNSAKAPIRPWTRIDSLNPEHLWTWMDGLRDRGVDSLAMPHNSNGSNGQMFEGETF
;
A
#
# COMPACT_ATOMS: atom_id res chain seq x y z
N MET A 1 -33.31 29.63 -35.82
CA MET A 1 -32.26 30.45 -35.18
C MET A 1 -31.02 29.59 -34.98
N LYS A 2 -29.87 29.93 -35.59
CA LYS A 2 -28.60 29.27 -35.26
C LYS A 2 -28.09 29.86 -33.95
N SER A 3 -28.03 29.06 -32.89
CA SER A 3 -27.40 29.48 -31.63
C SER A 3 -25.95 29.88 -31.89
N SER A 4 -25.54 31.05 -31.40
CA SER A 4 -24.17 31.50 -31.54
C SER A 4 -23.23 30.59 -30.74
N LYS A 5 -21.99 30.41 -31.20
CA LYS A 5 -20.97 29.62 -30.48
C LYS A 5 -20.78 30.13 -29.04
N SER A 6 -20.95 31.44 -28.82
CA SER A 6 -20.91 32.08 -27.50
C SER A 6 -22.06 31.63 -26.59
N PHE A 7 -23.28 31.55 -27.12
CA PHE A 7 -24.45 31.07 -26.36
C PHE A 7 -24.33 29.59 -25.97
N ILE A 8 -23.83 28.75 -26.88
CA ILE A 8 -23.54 27.33 -26.59
C ILE A 8 -22.46 27.23 -25.50
N GLY A 9 -21.40 28.03 -25.59
CA GLY A 9 -20.35 28.08 -24.57
C GLY A 9 -20.88 28.46 -23.19
N LEU A 10 -21.75 29.48 -23.11
CA LEU A 10 -22.36 29.92 -21.86
C LEU A 10 -23.22 28.82 -21.22
N ILE A 11 -24.01 28.09 -22.03
CA ILE A 11 -24.83 26.96 -21.54
C ILE A 11 -23.94 25.85 -20.99
N VAL A 12 -22.84 25.51 -21.68
CA VAL A 12 -21.92 24.46 -21.24
C VAL A 12 -21.27 24.85 -19.92
N VAL A 13 -20.73 26.06 -19.81
CA VAL A 13 -20.09 26.55 -18.57
C VAL A 13 -21.09 26.61 -17.42
N SER A 14 -22.29 27.11 -17.65
CA SER A 14 -23.34 27.21 -16.62
C SER A 14 -23.80 25.82 -16.16
N THR A 15 -23.92 24.86 -17.07
CA THR A 15 -24.26 23.47 -16.75
C THR A 15 -23.16 22.80 -15.93
N ILE A 16 -21.89 22.95 -16.32
CA ILE A 16 -20.74 22.41 -15.56
C ILE A 16 -20.69 23.04 -14.17
N PHE A 17 -20.87 24.35 -14.08
CA PHE A 17 -20.92 25.06 -12.80
C PHE A 17 -22.06 24.55 -11.92
N PHE A 18 -23.26 24.35 -12.48
CA PHE A 18 -24.39 23.81 -11.73
C PHE A 18 -24.15 22.38 -11.25
N ILE A 19 -23.61 21.50 -12.11
CA ILE A 19 -23.23 20.13 -11.73
C ILE A 19 -22.21 20.14 -10.59
N TYR A 20 -21.23 21.03 -10.64
CA TYR A 20 -20.22 21.19 -9.59
C TYR A 20 -20.83 21.73 -8.29
N ALA A 21 -21.55 22.85 -8.37
CA ALA A 21 -22.15 23.54 -7.21
C ALA A 21 -23.22 22.71 -6.50
N SER A 22 -24.01 21.94 -7.25
CA SER A 22 -25.03 21.04 -6.70
C SER A 22 -24.44 19.77 -6.05
N GLY A 23 -23.18 19.45 -6.32
CA GLY A 23 -22.56 18.20 -5.86
C GLY A 23 -23.05 16.95 -6.58
N VAL A 24 -23.92 17.07 -7.60
CA VAL A 24 -24.50 15.92 -8.34
C VAL A 24 -23.42 15.04 -8.96
N TYR A 25 -22.25 15.61 -9.29
CA TYR A 25 -21.10 14.86 -9.78
C TYR A 25 -20.63 13.74 -8.84
N LYS A 26 -20.86 13.86 -7.52
CA LYS A 26 -20.48 12.84 -6.53
C LYS A 26 -21.22 11.52 -6.77
N ASN A 27 -22.43 11.56 -7.33
CA ASN A 27 -23.20 10.36 -7.68
C ASN A 27 -22.63 9.62 -8.89
N LEU A 28 -21.78 10.29 -9.68
CA LEU A 28 -21.08 9.70 -10.82
C LEU A 28 -19.68 9.20 -10.45
N GLN A 29 -19.20 9.52 -9.24
CA GLN A 29 -17.91 9.06 -8.75
C GLN A 29 -18.06 7.71 -8.04
N SER A 30 -17.15 6.78 -8.33
CA SER A 30 -16.91 5.62 -7.49
C SER A 30 -15.70 5.84 -6.59
N ASP A 31 -15.58 5.03 -5.55
CA ASP A 31 -14.37 4.93 -4.75
C ASP A 31 -13.85 3.49 -4.78
N SER A 32 -12.84 3.27 -5.61
CA SER A 32 -12.21 1.95 -5.74
C SER A 32 -11.59 1.44 -4.43
N ALA A 33 -11.22 2.31 -3.48
CA ALA A 33 -10.67 1.83 -2.20
C ALA A 33 -11.76 1.27 -1.26
N LEU A 34 -13.04 1.49 -1.56
CA LEU A 34 -14.17 0.94 -0.81
C LEU A 34 -14.76 -0.33 -1.45
N GLU A 35 -14.22 -0.75 -2.59
CA GLU A 35 -14.58 -2.01 -3.22
C GLU A 35 -13.93 -3.16 -2.46
N VAL A 36 -14.75 -4.02 -1.83
CA VAL A 36 -14.28 -5.14 -1.01
C VAL A 36 -14.15 -6.40 -1.86
N VAL A 37 -13.03 -7.10 -1.69
CA VAL A 37 -12.73 -8.40 -2.30
C VAL A 37 -12.54 -9.40 -1.17
N ASP A 38 -12.96 -10.64 -1.41
CA ASP A 38 -12.73 -11.78 -0.53
C ASP A 38 -11.49 -12.54 -1.01
N PHE A 39 -10.42 -12.55 -0.22
CA PHE A 39 -9.16 -13.23 -0.52
C PHE A 39 -9.08 -14.65 0.05
N SER A 40 -10.19 -15.16 0.61
CA SER A 40 -10.22 -16.50 1.20
C SER A 40 -9.85 -17.58 0.17
N ILE A 41 -9.23 -18.64 0.69
CA ILE A 41 -8.75 -19.76 -0.12
C ILE A 41 -9.73 -20.92 -0.01
N ASP A 42 -10.16 -21.43 -1.15
CA ASP A 42 -11.07 -22.57 -1.21
C ASP A 42 -10.52 -23.78 -0.45
N GLY A 43 -11.29 -24.26 0.52
CA GLY A 43 -10.91 -25.40 1.38
C GLY A 43 -10.23 -25.04 2.69
N ALA A 44 -9.84 -23.77 2.91
CA ALA A 44 -9.27 -23.28 4.18
C ALA A 44 -10.35 -23.04 5.26
N LYS A 45 -11.20 -24.03 5.53
CA LYS A 45 -12.21 -23.94 6.59
C LYS A 45 -11.66 -24.55 7.88
N THR A 46 -11.16 -23.71 8.77
CA THR A 46 -10.91 -24.10 10.16
C THR A 46 -12.24 -24.08 10.91
N ASP A 47 -12.62 -25.18 11.54
CA ASP A 47 -13.78 -25.22 12.43
C ASP A 47 -13.45 -24.41 13.71
N PRO A 48 -14.13 -23.30 14.02
CA PRO A 48 -13.87 -22.53 15.23
C PRO A 48 -14.01 -23.38 16.50
N ALA A 49 -14.86 -24.41 16.49
CA ALA A 49 -15.03 -25.32 17.62
C ALA A 49 -13.79 -26.21 17.86
N SER A 50 -12.90 -26.34 16.88
CA SER A 50 -11.64 -27.09 17.00
C SER A 50 -10.50 -26.28 17.64
N ILE A 51 -10.67 -24.96 17.78
CA ILE A 51 -9.65 -24.08 18.37
C ILE A 51 -9.74 -24.19 19.90
N LYS A 52 -8.64 -24.63 20.52
CA LYS A 52 -8.58 -24.76 21.99
C LYS A 52 -8.65 -23.38 22.64
N SER A 53 -9.46 -23.28 23.69
CA SER A 53 -9.45 -22.11 24.57
C SER A 53 -8.07 -21.91 25.21
N ASN A 54 -7.69 -20.65 25.45
CA ASN A 54 -6.48 -20.27 26.19
C ASN A 54 -6.86 -19.72 27.58
N PRO A 55 -7.36 -20.56 28.51
CA PRO A 55 -7.83 -20.10 29.83
C PRO A 55 -6.69 -19.52 30.68
N ASP A 56 -5.48 -20.01 30.49
CA ASP A 56 -4.28 -19.59 31.23
C ASP A 56 -3.68 -18.29 30.68
N ARG A 57 -4.24 -17.75 29.57
CA ARG A 57 -3.80 -16.52 28.91
C ARG A 57 -2.31 -16.53 28.57
N SER A 58 -1.84 -17.66 28.03
CA SER A 58 -0.48 -17.79 27.52
C SER A 58 -0.15 -16.61 26.59
N PRO A 59 1.01 -15.95 26.77
CA PRO A 59 1.41 -14.86 25.90
C PRO A 59 1.72 -15.37 24.50
N TYR A 60 1.39 -14.55 23.50
CA TYR A 60 1.70 -14.80 22.09
C TYR A 60 2.65 -13.71 21.59
N TYR A 61 3.58 -14.10 20.72
CA TYR A 61 4.62 -13.23 20.18
C TYR A 61 4.55 -13.20 18.66
N GLY A 62 4.72 -12.01 18.09
CA GLY A 62 4.59 -11.81 16.66
C GLY A 62 5.06 -10.43 16.22
N ASP A 63 5.02 -10.22 14.91
CA ASP A 63 5.42 -8.96 14.28
C ASP A 63 4.32 -8.50 13.31
N LEU A 64 4.00 -7.21 13.36
CA LEU A 64 2.97 -6.59 12.53
C LEU A 64 3.55 -5.47 11.66
N HIS A 65 4.88 -5.35 11.57
CA HIS A 65 5.57 -4.33 10.80
C HIS A 65 6.70 -4.95 9.97
N VAL A 66 6.35 -5.49 8.80
CA VAL A 66 7.27 -6.28 7.97
C VAL A 66 7.15 -5.84 6.53
N HIS A 67 8.30 -5.57 5.90
CA HIS A 67 8.38 -5.21 4.49
C HIS A 67 9.04 -6.31 3.67
N THR A 68 8.58 -6.44 2.44
CA THR A 68 9.00 -7.40 1.43
C THR A 68 9.51 -6.64 0.20
N LYS A 69 9.82 -7.38 -0.87
CA LYS A 69 10.19 -6.80 -2.17
C LYS A 69 9.15 -5.83 -2.75
N TYR A 70 7.89 -5.89 -2.31
CA TYR A 70 6.84 -4.98 -2.82
C TYR A 70 6.91 -3.59 -2.18
N SER A 71 7.52 -3.45 -1.01
CA SER A 71 7.77 -2.14 -0.43
C SER A 71 8.91 -1.42 -1.14
N PHE A 72 8.70 -0.17 -1.53
CA PHE A 72 9.71 0.57 -2.28
C PHE A 72 11.01 0.80 -1.50
N ASP A 73 10.92 1.01 -0.18
CA ASP A 73 12.06 1.28 0.68
C ASP A 73 12.90 0.02 0.87
N ALA A 74 12.27 -1.09 1.26
CA ALA A 74 12.90 -2.38 1.42
C ALA A 74 13.56 -2.83 0.11
N TYR A 75 12.85 -2.68 -1.02
CA TYR A 75 13.42 -3.04 -2.32
C TYR A 75 14.62 -2.17 -2.68
N VAL A 76 14.58 -0.85 -2.48
CA VAL A 76 15.73 0.04 -2.74
C VAL A 76 16.95 -0.36 -1.89
N PHE A 77 16.74 -0.94 -0.70
CA PHE A 77 17.81 -1.38 0.19
C PHE A 77 18.14 -2.87 0.13
N GLY A 78 17.66 -3.58 -0.90
CA GLY A 78 18.15 -4.93 -1.21
C GLY A 78 17.20 -6.07 -0.88
N THR A 79 16.05 -5.81 -0.28
CA THR A 79 15.05 -6.86 0.00
C THR A 79 14.45 -7.37 -1.31
N THR A 80 14.64 -8.66 -1.58
CA THR A 80 14.06 -9.36 -2.74
C THR A 80 13.12 -10.50 -2.33
N ASN A 81 12.96 -10.74 -1.04
CA ASN A 81 12.06 -11.76 -0.50
C ASN A 81 10.59 -11.37 -0.72
N SER A 82 9.77 -12.37 -1.06
CA SER A 82 8.33 -12.25 -1.27
C SER A 82 7.54 -12.26 0.06
N PRO A 83 6.25 -11.90 0.04
CA PRO A 83 5.37 -12.12 1.19
C PRO A 83 5.36 -13.58 1.67
N HIS A 84 5.39 -14.55 0.75
CA HIS A 84 5.48 -15.97 1.09
C HIS A 84 6.77 -16.34 1.81
N ASP A 85 7.91 -15.76 1.42
CA ASP A 85 9.18 -15.96 2.13
C ASP A 85 9.10 -15.42 3.55
N ALA A 86 8.45 -14.27 3.74
CA ALA A 86 8.28 -13.66 5.05
C ALA A 86 7.43 -14.53 5.99
N TYR A 87 6.34 -15.12 5.51
CA TYR A 87 5.54 -16.05 6.31
C TYR A 87 6.24 -17.39 6.56
N ARG A 88 6.97 -17.94 5.57
CA ARG A 88 7.82 -19.12 5.79
C ARG A 88 8.83 -18.89 6.91
N TYR A 89 9.51 -17.75 6.88
CA TYR A 89 10.44 -17.34 7.93
C TYR A 89 9.76 -17.26 9.30
N ALA A 90 8.59 -16.61 9.38
CA ALA A 90 7.82 -16.49 10.62
C ALA A 90 7.41 -17.87 11.19
N THR A 91 7.16 -18.86 10.33
CA THR A 91 6.85 -20.25 10.73
C THR A 91 8.09 -21.13 11.00
N GLY A 92 9.30 -20.57 10.91
CA GLY A 92 10.54 -21.24 11.30
C GLY A 92 11.43 -21.74 10.16
N GLU A 93 11.18 -21.35 8.91
CA GLU A 93 12.11 -21.57 7.80
C GLU A 93 13.25 -20.53 7.81
N GLY A 94 14.29 -20.77 7.00
CA GLY A 94 15.37 -19.81 6.78
C GLY A 94 14.98 -18.73 5.77
N ILE A 95 15.63 -17.56 5.84
CA ILE A 95 15.50 -16.49 4.87
C ILE A 95 16.87 -15.87 4.56
N THR A 96 17.13 -15.60 3.29
CA THR A 96 18.36 -14.94 2.86
C THR A 96 18.30 -13.44 3.18
N HIS A 97 19.23 -12.95 4.01
CA HIS A 97 19.44 -11.52 4.23
C HIS A 97 20.01 -10.85 2.96
N PRO A 98 19.69 -9.57 2.65
CA PRO A 98 20.23 -8.87 1.48
C PRO A 98 21.77 -8.85 1.35
N LEU A 99 22.49 -9.04 2.45
CA LEU A 99 23.96 -9.16 2.47
C LEU A 99 24.47 -10.59 2.19
N GLY A 100 23.59 -11.51 1.81
CA GLY A 100 23.93 -12.85 1.32
C GLY A 100 24.11 -13.94 2.37
N TYR A 101 23.76 -13.68 3.63
CA TYR A 101 23.78 -14.70 4.70
C TYR A 101 22.38 -15.15 5.07
N GLU A 102 22.24 -16.39 5.53
CA GLU A 102 20.96 -16.96 5.97
C GLU A 102 20.61 -16.51 7.40
N MET A 103 19.35 -16.18 7.62
CA MET A 103 18.76 -15.89 8.92
C MET A 103 17.68 -16.92 9.24
N LYS A 104 17.52 -17.24 10.52
CA LYS A 104 16.45 -18.12 11.01
C LYS A 104 16.03 -17.71 12.41
N LEU A 105 14.74 -17.71 12.69
CA LEU A 105 14.23 -17.50 14.04
C LEU A 105 14.63 -18.67 14.95
N LYS A 106 14.88 -18.36 16.22
CA LYS A 106 15.12 -19.40 17.24
C LYS A 106 13.86 -20.24 17.47
N GLU A 107 12.71 -19.58 17.50
CA GLU A 107 11.38 -20.17 17.66
C GLU A 107 10.42 -19.49 16.67
N PRO A 108 9.47 -20.22 16.07
CA PRO A 108 8.42 -19.63 15.23
C PRO A 108 7.57 -18.61 15.99
N LEU A 109 6.97 -17.67 15.26
CA LEU A 109 6.05 -16.69 15.82
C LEU A 109 4.62 -17.27 15.91
N ASP A 110 3.82 -16.68 16.79
CA ASP A 110 2.40 -17.00 16.95
C ASP A 110 1.50 -16.21 15.99
N PHE A 111 1.95 -15.01 15.61
CA PHE A 111 1.27 -14.18 14.61
C PHE A 111 2.22 -13.33 13.79
N TYR A 112 1.79 -12.96 12.57
CA TYR A 112 2.60 -12.18 11.65
C TYR A 112 1.76 -11.39 10.64
N ALA A 113 2.19 -10.19 10.26
CA ALA A 113 1.59 -9.46 9.15
C ALA A 113 2.66 -8.79 8.29
N VAL A 114 2.59 -9.05 6.98
CA VAL A 114 3.30 -8.25 5.98
C VAL A 114 2.57 -6.93 5.82
N THR A 115 3.27 -5.82 6.00
CA THR A 115 2.72 -4.46 5.95
C THR A 115 3.59 -3.57 5.07
N ASP A 116 3.77 -3.97 3.82
CA ASP A 116 4.45 -3.14 2.81
C ASP A 116 3.77 -1.77 2.66
N HIS A 117 4.53 -0.75 2.22
CA HIS A 117 3.96 0.58 1.93
C HIS A 117 2.81 0.48 0.94
N GLY A 118 1.62 0.93 1.36
CA GLY A 118 0.42 0.89 0.54
C GLY A 118 0.50 1.81 -0.68
N PHE A 119 1.24 2.93 -0.60
CA PHE A 119 1.51 3.73 -1.80
C PHE A 119 2.67 3.14 -2.58
N TYR A 120 2.54 3.08 -3.91
CA TYR A 120 3.58 2.53 -4.79
C TYR A 120 3.94 1.05 -4.55
N LEU A 121 3.09 0.30 -3.84
CA LEU A 121 3.25 -1.14 -3.63
C LEU A 121 3.53 -1.86 -4.96
N GLY A 122 4.64 -2.61 -5.00
CA GLY A 122 5.12 -3.38 -6.15
C GLY A 122 5.74 -2.57 -7.29
N MET A 123 5.67 -1.23 -7.26
CA MET A 123 6.08 -0.40 -8.39
C MET A 123 7.59 -0.37 -8.59
N VAL A 124 8.38 -0.29 -7.50
CA VAL A 124 9.84 -0.18 -7.62
C VAL A 124 10.50 -1.48 -8.09
N GLU A 125 10.03 -2.63 -7.60
CA GLU A 125 10.41 -3.93 -8.16
C GLU A 125 10.13 -3.95 -9.67
N ASN A 126 8.95 -3.49 -10.09
CA ASN A 126 8.57 -3.45 -11.48
C ASN A 126 9.42 -2.48 -12.32
N TYR A 127 9.91 -1.37 -11.74
CA TYR A 127 10.85 -0.48 -12.42
C TYR A 127 12.21 -1.14 -12.63
N ALA A 128 12.66 -1.93 -11.66
CA ALA A 128 13.94 -2.63 -11.69
C ALA A 128 13.96 -3.82 -12.66
N ASP A 129 12.82 -4.48 -12.86
CA ASP A 129 12.65 -5.55 -13.84
C ASP A 129 12.64 -5.02 -15.27
N THR A 130 13.76 -5.18 -15.97
CA THR A 130 13.97 -4.71 -17.34
C THR A 130 13.06 -5.36 -18.39
N SER A 131 12.33 -6.43 -18.04
CA SER A 131 11.31 -7.04 -18.90
C SER A 131 9.96 -6.32 -18.83
N SER A 132 9.69 -5.57 -17.75
CA SER A 132 8.42 -4.91 -17.50
C SER A 132 8.11 -3.77 -18.47
N LYS A 133 6.85 -3.31 -18.49
CA LYS A 133 6.47 -2.14 -19.30
C LYS A 133 7.00 -0.84 -18.68
N GLN A 134 7.01 -0.76 -17.35
CA GLN A 134 7.38 0.45 -16.63
C GLN A 134 8.89 0.68 -16.67
N SER A 135 9.69 -0.39 -16.68
CA SER A 135 11.15 -0.30 -16.76
C SER A 135 11.68 0.31 -18.07
N LYS A 136 10.85 0.34 -19.11
CA LYS A 136 11.15 0.96 -20.42
C LYS A 136 11.12 2.49 -20.38
N GLN A 137 10.64 3.09 -19.29
CA GLN A 137 10.57 4.54 -19.17
C GLN A 137 11.94 5.12 -18.83
N PRO A 138 12.25 6.37 -19.21
CA PRO A 138 13.55 6.96 -18.89
C PRO A 138 13.82 7.08 -17.39
N TRP A 139 12.79 7.38 -16.60
CA TRP A 139 12.88 7.57 -15.14
C TRP A 139 13.07 6.28 -14.35
N SER A 140 12.80 5.11 -14.93
CA SER A 140 13.00 3.82 -14.24
C SER A 140 14.44 3.31 -14.32
N LYS A 141 15.27 3.87 -15.22
CA LYS A 141 16.66 3.43 -15.43
C LYS A 141 17.50 3.36 -14.15
N PRO A 142 17.42 4.32 -13.20
CA PRO A 142 18.19 4.25 -11.96
C PRO A 142 17.86 3.03 -11.09
N PHE A 143 16.68 2.42 -11.25
CA PHE A 143 16.25 1.25 -10.50
C PHE A 143 16.68 -0.08 -11.15
N HIS A 144 17.16 -0.06 -12.40
CA HIS A 144 17.52 -1.27 -13.12
C HIS A 144 18.62 -2.04 -12.40
N ASN A 145 18.39 -3.33 -12.18
CA ASN A 145 19.38 -4.25 -11.59
C ASN A 145 19.92 -3.84 -10.21
N ILE A 146 19.25 -2.91 -9.48
CA ILE A 146 19.77 -2.43 -8.20
C ILE A 146 20.00 -3.56 -7.20
N ASN A 147 19.23 -4.65 -7.25
CA ASN A 147 19.36 -5.78 -6.32
C ASN A 147 20.09 -7.00 -6.91
N ARG A 148 20.87 -6.81 -7.98
CA ARG A 148 21.80 -7.86 -8.39
C ARG A 148 22.93 -8.02 -7.36
N PRO A 149 23.48 -9.23 -7.16
CA PRO A 149 24.56 -9.48 -6.18
C PRO A 149 25.74 -8.52 -6.31
N GLU A 150 26.15 -8.19 -7.54
CA GLU A 150 27.24 -7.25 -7.82
C GLU A 150 26.96 -5.80 -7.33
N ASN A 151 25.71 -5.45 -7.07
CA ASN A 151 25.28 -4.13 -6.61
C ASN A 151 24.89 -4.11 -5.11
N LEU A 152 25.00 -5.23 -4.40
CA LEU A 152 24.71 -5.34 -2.96
C LEU A 152 26.01 -5.23 -2.13
N ILE A 153 26.71 -4.11 -2.32
CA ILE A 153 28.01 -3.81 -1.70
C ILE A 153 27.95 -2.50 -0.92
N VAL A 154 28.91 -2.29 -0.01
CA VAL A 154 28.96 -1.09 0.85
C VAL A 154 29.03 0.19 0.03
N GLU A 155 29.73 0.16 -1.10
CA GLU A 155 29.90 1.28 -2.02
C GLU A 155 28.59 1.73 -2.66
N SER A 156 27.58 0.85 -2.78
CA SER A 156 26.29 1.19 -3.38
C SER A 156 25.33 1.89 -2.40
N VAL A 157 25.65 1.95 -1.10
CA VAL A 157 24.79 2.57 -0.07
C VAL A 157 24.50 4.04 -0.38
N GLY A 158 25.50 4.80 -0.85
CA GLY A 158 25.32 6.19 -1.24
C GLY A 158 24.36 6.36 -2.42
N GLN A 159 24.52 5.54 -3.46
CA GLN A 159 23.64 5.53 -4.63
C GLN A 159 22.21 5.14 -4.27
N ARG A 160 22.01 4.12 -3.43
CA ARG A 160 20.68 3.71 -2.95
C ARG A 160 20.01 4.80 -2.14
N SER A 161 20.77 5.49 -1.30
CA SER A 161 20.27 6.63 -0.51
C SER A 161 19.83 7.80 -1.40
N ASP A 162 20.57 8.09 -2.48
CA ASP A 162 20.14 9.08 -3.49
C ASP A 162 18.90 8.62 -4.25
N ILE A 163 18.84 7.34 -4.68
CA ILE A 163 17.66 6.76 -5.31
C ILE A 163 16.43 6.92 -4.42
N PHE A 164 16.57 6.61 -3.13
CA PHE A 164 15.50 6.70 -2.14
C PHE A 164 15.03 8.14 -1.91
N SER A 165 15.97 9.06 -1.64
CA SER A 165 15.64 10.42 -1.18
C SER A 165 15.25 11.37 -2.32
N SER A 166 15.81 11.22 -3.52
CA SER A 166 15.65 12.15 -4.63
C SER A 166 14.91 11.52 -5.81
N VAL A 167 15.45 10.42 -6.36
CA VAL A 167 14.97 9.83 -7.62
C VAL A 167 13.56 9.27 -7.47
N LEU A 168 13.29 8.53 -6.38
CA LEU A 168 11.99 7.94 -6.12
C LEU A 168 10.92 9.02 -5.96
N ARG A 169 11.21 10.08 -5.19
CA ARG A 169 10.29 11.20 -5.00
C ARG A 169 9.93 11.87 -6.33
N GLN A 170 10.92 12.11 -7.20
CA GLN A 170 10.69 12.69 -8.52
C GLN A 170 9.92 11.75 -9.45
N THR A 171 10.17 10.45 -9.34
CA THR A 171 9.47 9.41 -10.12
C THR A 171 8.00 9.34 -9.72
N ILE A 172 7.69 9.42 -8.43
CA ILE A 172 6.32 9.40 -7.92
C ILE A 172 5.51 10.59 -8.46
N LEU A 173 6.13 11.76 -8.61
CA LEU A 173 5.48 13.01 -9.00
C LEU A 173 5.48 13.25 -10.52
N GLN A 174 4.97 12.29 -11.31
CA GLN A 174 4.89 12.41 -12.77
C GLN A 174 3.45 12.39 -13.29
N PRO A 175 2.65 13.45 -13.09
CA PRO A 175 1.25 13.45 -13.50
C PRO A 175 1.08 13.52 -15.03
N TYR A 176 0.00 12.92 -15.52
CA TYR A 176 -0.54 13.21 -16.84
C TYR A 176 -1.20 14.61 -16.85
N PRO A 177 -1.28 15.28 -18.02
CA PRO A 177 -2.05 16.52 -18.15
C PRO A 177 -3.51 16.34 -17.72
N TYR A 178 -4.17 17.41 -17.29
CA TYR A 178 -5.55 17.37 -16.78
C TYR A 178 -6.57 16.79 -17.77
N TRP A 179 -6.34 16.97 -19.08
CA TRP A 179 -7.22 16.48 -20.15
C TRP A 179 -6.98 15.01 -20.51
N HIS A 180 -5.93 14.38 -19.99
CA HIS A 180 -5.59 13.02 -20.34
C HIS A 180 -6.65 12.03 -19.82
N PRO A 181 -7.04 10.99 -20.59
CA PRO A 181 -8.09 10.04 -20.17
C PRO A 181 -7.84 9.40 -18.80
N LYS A 182 -6.58 9.15 -18.44
CA LYS A 182 -6.22 8.63 -17.12
C LYS A 182 -6.49 9.61 -15.97
N THR A 183 -6.27 10.91 -16.18
CA THR A 183 -6.57 11.94 -15.17
C THR A 183 -8.08 12.10 -15.00
N ILE A 184 -8.83 12.02 -16.10
CA ILE A 184 -10.30 12.01 -16.06
C ILE A 184 -10.80 10.76 -15.31
N LYS A 185 -10.25 9.58 -15.62
CA LYS A 185 -10.58 8.33 -14.92
C LYS A 185 -10.28 8.42 -13.44
N ALA A 186 -9.10 8.94 -13.07
CA ALA A 186 -8.69 9.15 -11.67
C ALA A 186 -9.73 9.96 -10.88
N TRP A 187 -10.27 11.02 -11.49
CA TRP A 187 -11.32 11.84 -10.90
C TRP A 187 -12.64 11.08 -10.72
N PHE A 188 -13.08 10.31 -11.71
CA PHE A 188 -14.31 9.51 -11.60
C PHE A 188 -14.19 8.36 -10.60
N THR A 189 -13.01 7.79 -10.37
CA THR A 189 -12.84 6.63 -9.47
C THR A 189 -12.24 6.96 -8.10
N LYS A 190 -12.09 8.26 -7.80
CA LYS A 190 -11.38 8.79 -6.62
C LYS A 190 -10.04 8.08 -6.38
N ASN A 191 -9.30 7.83 -7.46
CA ASN A 191 -8.01 7.15 -7.41
C ASN A 191 -7.00 8.00 -8.17
N ILE A 192 -6.42 8.97 -7.46
CA ILE A 192 -5.49 9.95 -8.01
C ILE A 192 -4.22 9.27 -8.57
N GLN A 193 -3.84 8.10 -8.07
CA GLN A 193 -2.67 7.36 -8.55
C GLN A 193 -2.81 7.01 -10.04
N LEU A 194 -4.02 6.80 -10.56
CA LEU A 194 -4.25 6.55 -11.99
C LEU A 194 -3.76 7.71 -12.88
N ALA A 195 -3.72 8.93 -12.35
CA ALA A 195 -3.23 10.11 -13.06
C ALA A 195 -1.69 10.21 -13.10
N LEU A 196 -0.95 9.26 -12.51
CA LEU A 196 0.50 9.25 -12.52
C LEU A 196 1.05 8.36 -13.65
N LYS A 197 2.04 8.87 -14.40
CA LYS A 197 2.72 8.14 -15.49
C LYS A 197 3.53 6.96 -14.97
N SER A 198 4.11 7.15 -13.81
CA SER A 198 4.93 6.20 -13.09
C SER A 198 4.09 5.10 -12.46
N PHE A 199 2.80 5.31 -12.19
CA PHE A 199 1.94 4.31 -11.57
C PHE A 199 1.30 3.35 -12.59
N ASP A 200 1.30 2.05 -12.26
CA ASP A 200 0.56 1.01 -12.97
C ASP A 200 -0.38 0.30 -11.98
N TYR A 201 -1.68 0.40 -12.26
CA TYR A 201 -2.70 -0.08 -11.34
C TYR A 201 -2.78 -1.60 -11.26
N GLU A 202 -2.44 -2.31 -12.34
CA GLU A 202 -2.49 -3.77 -12.34
C GLU A 202 -1.29 -4.33 -11.58
N VAL A 203 -0.10 -3.75 -11.72
CA VAL A 203 1.06 -4.08 -10.88
C VAL A 203 0.74 -3.87 -9.41
N HIS A 204 0.17 -2.71 -9.07
CA HIS A 204 -0.19 -2.35 -7.70
C HIS A 204 -1.22 -3.30 -7.08
N LYS A 205 -2.32 -3.58 -7.78
CA LYS A 205 -3.34 -4.54 -7.33
C LYS A 205 -2.80 -5.96 -7.25
N SER A 206 -1.95 -6.37 -8.19
CA SER A 206 -1.35 -7.71 -8.20
C SER A 206 -0.45 -7.90 -6.98
N ALA A 207 0.39 -6.91 -6.64
CA ALA A 207 1.21 -6.96 -5.44
C ALA A 207 0.35 -6.99 -4.17
N TRP A 208 -0.70 -6.16 -4.09
CA TRP A 208 -1.65 -6.19 -2.98
C TRP A 208 -2.35 -7.54 -2.81
N SER A 209 -2.86 -8.07 -3.91
CA SER A 209 -3.52 -9.38 -3.93
C SER A 209 -2.55 -10.50 -3.52
N ASP A 210 -1.27 -10.39 -3.86
CA ASP A 210 -0.25 -11.36 -3.47
C ASP A 210 0.06 -11.31 -1.98
N VAL A 211 0.16 -10.10 -1.39
CA VAL A 211 0.27 -9.90 0.06
C VAL A 211 -0.93 -10.51 0.80
N ALA A 212 -2.15 -10.19 0.34
CA ALA A 212 -3.37 -10.70 0.96
C ALA A 212 -3.48 -12.23 0.84
N ARG A 213 -3.20 -12.79 -0.33
CA ARG A 213 -3.18 -14.25 -0.55
C ARG A 213 -2.12 -14.94 0.30
N ALA A 214 -0.92 -14.37 0.41
CA ALA A 214 0.13 -14.94 1.25
C ALA A 214 -0.29 -14.98 2.73
N ALA A 215 -1.00 -13.96 3.22
CA ALA A 215 -1.57 -14.00 4.56
C ALA A 215 -2.55 -15.18 4.68
N GLU A 216 -3.52 -15.29 3.78
CA GLU A 216 -4.54 -16.35 3.83
C GLU A 216 -3.95 -17.77 3.68
N GLU A 217 -2.92 -17.95 2.84
CA GLU A 217 -2.25 -19.26 2.64
C GLU A 217 -1.57 -19.77 3.90
N PHE A 218 -1.00 -18.87 4.69
CA PHE A 218 -0.26 -19.22 5.90
C PHE A 218 -1.13 -19.11 7.16
N ASN A 219 -2.36 -18.61 7.07
CA ASN A 219 -3.25 -18.51 8.21
C ASN A 219 -3.66 -19.91 8.71
N ASN A 220 -3.26 -20.25 9.93
CA ASN A 220 -3.57 -21.52 10.58
C ASN A 220 -4.14 -21.26 11.98
N PRO A 221 -5.43 -20.88 12.09
CA PRO A 221 -6.03 -20.50 13.36
C PRO A 221 -5.80 -21.53 14.47
N GLY A 222 -5.36 -21.05 15.63
CA GLY A 222 -4.97 -21.89 16.78
C GLY A 222 -3.53 -22.40 16.76
N LYS A 223 -2.76 -22.13 15.70
CA LYS A 223 -1.31 -22.43 15.61
C LYS A 223 -0.48 -21.23 15.18
N PHE A 224 -0.91 -20.52 14.14
CA PHE A 224 -0.24 -19.34 13.59
C PHE A 224 -1.28 -18.44 12.93
N THR A 225 -1.38 -17.19 13.38
CA THR A 225 -2.38 -16.25 12.86
C THR A 225 -1.72 -15.23 11.97
N THR A 226 -2.21 -15.09 10.75
CA THR A 226 -1.77 -14.02 9.85
C THR A 226 -2.86 -12.96 9.72
N PHE A 227 -2.46 -11.79 9.21
CA PHE A 227 -3.41 -10.73 8.90
C PHE A 227 -3.12 -10.13 7.53
N ILE A 228 -4.18 -9.88 6.76
CA ILE A 228 -4.08 -8.98 5.61
C ILE A 228 -3.80 -7.58 6.17
N GLY A 229 -2.76 -6.92 5.67
CA GLY A 229 -2.37 -5.60 6.15
C GLY A 229 -1.40 -4.87 5.23
N TYR A 230 -1.27 -3.56 5.44
CA TYR A 230 -0.34 -2.69 4.72
C TYR A 230 0.07 -1.52 5.59
N GLU A 231 1.16 -0.84 5.24
CA GLU A 231 1.53 0.41 5.88
C GLU A 231 0.90 1.62 5.17
N PHE A 232 0.17 2.42 5.95
CA PHE A 232 -0.25 3.77 5.57
C PHE A 232 0.80 4.79 6.03
N THR A 233 1.35 5.53 5.07
CA THR A 233 2.55 6.37 5.28
C THR A 233 2.26 7.82 4.90
N SER A 234 1.70 8.58 5.82
CA SER A 234 1.56 10.04 5.63
C SER A 234 2.74 10.80 6.23
N SER A 235 2.77 12.11 6.03
CA SER A 235 3.74 13.02 6.64
C SER A 235 3.10 14.37 6.92
N THR A 236 3.58 15.08 7.92
CA THR A 236 3.15 16.46 8.22
C THR A 236 3.96 17.49 7.43
N LEU A 237 3.51 18.75 7.47
CA LEU A 237 4.27 19.88 6.97
C LEU A 237 5.37 20.32 7.96
N VAL A 238 5.30 19.87 9.22
CA VAL A 238 6.28 20.18 10.27
C VAL A 238 7.48 19.26 10.10
N GLU A 239 8.54 19.80 9.48
CA GLU A 239 9.82 19.11 9.24
C GLU A 239 9.70 17.77 8.48
N GLY A 240 8.56 17.52 7.83
CA GLY A 240 8.30 16.26 7.14
C GLY A 240 8.09 15.07 8.09
N GLY A 241 7.66 15.31 9.33
CA GLY A 241 7.43 14.28 10.34
C GLY A 241 6.54 13.15 9.81
N ASN A 242 7.04 11.92 9.89
CA ASN A 242 6.38 10.73 9.34
C ASN A 242 5.23 10.27 10.25
N LEU A 243 4.10 9.95 9.63
CA LEU A 243 2.87 9.50 10.28
C LEU A 243 2.50 8.08 9.83
N HIS A 244 3.41 7.13 10.07
CA HIS A 244 3.24 5.75 9.64
C HIS A 244 2.28 4.98 10.55
N ARG A 245 1.43 4.15 9.93
CA ARG A 245 0.49 3.26 10.63
C ARG A 245 0.38 1.95 9.87
N ASN A 246 0.36 0.83 10.60
CA ASN A 246 0.00 -0.46 10.03
C ASN A 246 -1.51 -0.60 10.09
N VAL A 247 -2.13 -0.74 8.91
CA VAL A 247 -3.56 -1.01 8.76
C VAL A 247 -3.73 -2.51 8.65
N ILE A 248 -4.46 -3.10 9.61
CA ILE A 248 -4.68 -4.54 9.74
C ILE A 248 -6.18 -4.83 9.61
N PHE A 249 -6.54 -5.77 8.75
CA PHE A 249 -7.93 -6.19 8.54
C PHE A 249 -8.26 -7.40 9.42
N ASN A 250 -9.51 -7.46 9.90
CA ASN A 250 -9.95 -8.52 10.81
C ASN A 250 -10.42 -9.81 10.10
N SER A 251 -10.34 -9.88 8.78
CA SER A 251 -10.89 -10.98 7.99
C SER A 251 -10.17 -11.15 6.65
N ALA A 252 -10.51 -12.22 5.93
CA ALA A 252 -10.09 -12.46 4.55
C ALA A 252 -10.65 -11.43 3.56
N LYS A 253 -11.64 -10.62 3.97
CA LYS A 253 -12.21 -9.55 3.17
C LYS A 253 -11.46 -8.26 3.41
N ALA A 254 -10.98 -7.68 2.32
CA ALA A 254 -10.18 -6.46 2.33
C ALA A 254 -10.47 -5.63 1.08
N PRO A 255 -10.15 -4.34 1.04
CA PRO A 255 -10.35 -3.52 -0.16
C PRO A 255 -9.54 -4.06 -1.35
N ILE A 256 -10.01 -3.87 -2.59
CA ILE A 256 -9.31 -4.29 -3.82
C ILE A 256 -7.95 -3.61 -4.01
N ARG A 257 -7.73 -2.49 -3.32
CA ARG A 257 -6.46 -1.77 -3.22
C ARG A 257 -6.32 -1.13 -1.84
N PRO A 258 -5.10 -0.88 -1.36
CA PRO A 258 -4.88 -0.01 -0.21
C PRO A 258 -5.39 1.42 -0.45
N TRP A 259 -5.83 2.07 0.63
CA TRP A 259 -6.04 3.51 0.67
C TRP A 259 -4.80 4.17 1.26
N THR A 260 -4.30 5.22 0.62
CA THR A 260 -2.90 5.63 0.79
C THR A 260 -2.77 7.13 0.98
N ARG A 261 -1.55 7.59 1.28
CA ARG A 261 -1.23 9.02 1.32
C ARG A 261 -1.55 9.77 0.03
N ILE A 262 -1.66 9.07 -1.10
CA ILE A 262 -2.00 9.67 -2.40
C ILE A 262 -3.50 9.94 -2.50
N ASP A 263 -4.32 9.21 -1.74
CA ASP A 263 -5.75 9.46 -1.60
C ASP A 263 -6.00 10.67 -0.67
N SER A 264 -5.26 10.76 0.44
CA SER A 264 -5.21 11.98 1.28
C SER A 264 -4.00 12.01 2.20
N LEU A 265 -3.46 13.21 2.42
CA LEU A 265 -2.40 13.46 3.40
C LEU A 265 -2.95 13.64 4.83
N ASN A 266 -4.22 14.06 4.98
CA ASN A 266 -4.85 14.14 6.30
C ASN A 266 -5.05 12.72 6.85
N PRO A 267 -4.41 12.33 7.97
CA PRO A 267 -4.59 11.02 8.58
C PRO A 267 -6.03 10.78 9.05
N GLU A 268 -6.82 11.82 9.33
CA GLU A 268 -8.22 11.67 9.73
C GLU A 268 -9.11 11.07 8.64
N HIS A 269 -8.75 11.34 7.38
CA HIS A 269 -9.43 10.73 6.25
C HIS A 269 -9.17 9.21 6.17
N LEU A 270 -8.10 8.68 6.79
CA LEU A 270 -7.90 7.24 6.93
C LEU A 270 -9.03 6.62 7.76
N TRP A 271 -9.33 7.19 8.93
CA TRP A 271 -10.43 6.70 9.79
C TRP A 271 -11.79 6.85 9.11
N THR A 272 -12.03 7.96 8.40
CA THR A 272 -13.25 8.13 7.60
C THR A 272 -13.40 7.04 6.53
N TRP A 273 -12.30 6.67 5.86
CA TRP A 273 -12.31 5.58 4.90
C TRP A 273 -12.51 4.20 5.56
N MET A 274 -11.86 3.96 6.71
CA MET A 274 -12.05 2.73 7.50
C MET A 274 -13.50 2.57 7.97
N ASP A 275 -14.16 3.65 8.38
CA ASP A 275 -15.58 3.63 8.73
C ASP A 275 -16.44 3.25 7.52
N GLY A 276 -16.09 3.77 6.33
CA GLY A 276 -16.73 3.38 5.07
C GLY A 276 -16.54 1.90 4.71
N LEU A 277 -15.44 1.27 5.10
CA LEU A 277 -15.26 -0.19 5.00
C LEU A 277 -16.08 -0.94 6.05
N ARG A 278 -16.18 -0.40 7.27
CA ARG A 278 -16.97 -1.00 8.35
C ARG A 278 -18.45 -1.06 8.01
N ASP A 279 -18.99 -0.02 7.37
CA ASP A 279 -20.35 0.00 6.80
C ASP A 279 -20.57 -1.09 5.74
N ARG A 280 -19.49 -1.65 5.18
CA ARG A 280 -19.48 -2.73 4.19
C ARG A 280 -19.13 -4.09 4.80
N GLY A 281 -19.07 -4.18 6.12
CA GLY A 281 -18.81 -5.41 6.86
C GLY A 281 -17.34 -5.82 6.93
N VAL A 282 -16.40 -4.89 6.68
CA VAL A 282 -14.96 -5.11 6.84
C VAL A 282 -14.45 -4.19 7.94
N ASP A 283 -13.97 -4.77 9.04
CA ASP A 283 -13.37 -3.99 10.12
C ASP A 283 -11.85 -3.95 10.00
N SER A 284 -11.24 -2.88 10.51
CA SER A 284 -9.80 -2.69 10.45
C SER A 284 -9.30 -1.85 11.62
N LEU A 285 -8.02 -2.03 11.93
CA LEU A 285 -7.29 -1.26 12.93
C LEU A 285 -6.11 -0.56 12.27
N ALA A 286 -5.81 0.68 12.67
CA ALA A 286 -4.62 1.40 12.27
C ALA A 286 -3.72 1.65 13.49
N MET A 287 -2.55 1.01 13.53
CA MET A 287 -1.61 1.10 14.65
C MET A 287 -0.42 1.97 14.29
N PRO A 288 -0.14 3.06 15.02
CA PRO A 288 1.04 3.88 14.77
C PRO A 288 2.32 3.12 15.12
N HIS A 289 3.37 3.35 14.34
CA HIS A 289 4.71 2.86 14.64
C HIS A 289 5.74 3.97 14.34
N ASN A 290 6.99 3.79 14.75
CA ASN A 290 8.09 4.76 14.56
C ASN A 290 7.70 6.20 14.92
N SER A 291 6.93 6.37 16.00
CA SER A 291 6.32 7.66 16.34
C SER A 291 7.35 8.75 16.66
N ASN A 292 8.58 8.39 17.02
CA ASN A 292 9.70 9.33 17.12
C ASN A 292 10.00 10.04 15.79
N GLY A 293 9.80 9.37 14.66
CA GLY A 293 9.96 9.96 13.31
C GLY A 293 8.88 10.98 12.94
N SER A 294 7.83 11.14 13.75
CA SER A 294 6.77 12.14 13.54
C SER A 294 7.13 13.54 14.01
N ASN A 295 8.28 13.71 14.69
CA ASN A 295 8.68 14.97 15.30
C ASN A 295 7.63 15.53 16.27
N GLY A 296 7.01 14.66 17.07
CA GLY A 296 5.99 15.01 18.06
C GLY A 296 4.55 15.06 17.52
N GLN A 297 4.35 14.91 16.22
CA GLN A 297 3.04 15.11 15.57
C GLN A 297 2.12 13.88 15.64
N MET A 298 2.63 12.67 15.94
CA MET A 298 1.80 11.45 15.94
C MET A 298 0.69 11.46 16.99
N PHE A 299 0.92 12.10 18.14
CA PHE A 299 0.03 12.11 19.29
C PHE A 299 -0.39 13.53 19.70
N GLU A 300 -0.32 14.47 18.75
CA GLU A 300 -0.78 15.83 18.98
C GLU A 300 -2.28 15.84 19.31
N GLY A 301 -2.67 16.64 20.30
CA GLY A 301 -4.05 16.71 20.78
C GLY A 301 -4.96 17.60 19.94
N GLU A 302 -4.45 18.18 18.85
CA GLU A 302 -5.21 19.04 17.93
C GLU A 302 -5.74 18.21 16.74
N THR A 303 -6.96 18.51 16.30
CA THR A 303 -7.62 17.90 15.14
C THR A 303 -7.06 18.44 13.83
N PHE A 304 -6.89 17.56 12.83
CA PHE A 304 -6.25 17.84 11.53
C PHE A 304 -7.18 18.40 10.44
#